data_AF-A0A7G6Z553-F1
#
_entry.id   AF-A0A7G6Z553-F1
#
_cell.length_a   1.000
_cell.length_b   1.000
_cell.length_c   1.000
_cell.angle_alpha   90.00
_cell.angle_beta   90.00
_cell.angle_gamma   90.00
#
_symmetry.space_group_name_H-M   'P 1'
#
loop_
_entity.id
_entity.type
_entity.pdbx_description
1 polymer ?
#
loop_
_entity_poly.entity_id
_entity_poly.type
_entity_poly.pdbx_seq_one_letter_code
_entity_poly.pdbx_strand_id
1 'polypeptide(L)'
;MQMPIELMEDIPEPVRHLIEAVSRPGVEISPTSLRRAHQAGRNFGPEGARLSGVNRGDDFLFAAAGVSTRLAEAAGNVRAIINAYGQVVANPRPDLTQLARWQDVSPGGLRHRYTEAHVIAIRHVMSDDPLVDAILDPLPGVFDEDLRGVSPAIDRQLEVRAEMRVRCGEEMEKLFGKNPQAVVLDAAGVSSFDLGRYRLIADLGDVMRVTLARIEPVLAEQYVRWVEDLLVVRKQQQQQEPRRRDRKNS
;
A
#
# COMPACT_ATOMS: atom_id res chain seq x y z
N MET A 1 30.74 5.57 -21.59
CA MET A 1 30.94 6.24 -20.29
C MET A 1 29.77 5.85 -19.41
N GLN A 2 29.91 4.73 -18.68
CA GLN A 2 28.91 4.28 -17.70
C GLN A 2 29.23 5.03 -16.40
N MET A 3 28.42 6.01 -16.04
CA MET A 3 28.29 6.39 -14.64
C MET A 3 27.34 5.36 -14.02
N PRO A 4 27.81 4.46 -13.13
CA PRO A 4 26.87 3.83 -12.22
C PRO A 4 26.30 4.98 -11.40
N ILE A 5 24.99 5.19 -11.53
CA ILE A 5 24.37 6.21 -10.71
C ILE A 5 24.34 5.64 -9.29
N GLU A 6 25.20 6.16 -8.40
CA GLU A 6 25.11 5.99 -6.94
C GLU A 6 23.86 6.72 -6.39
N LEU A 7 22.74 6.66 -7.12
CA LEU A 7 21.46 7.31 -6.81
C LEU A 7 20.92 6.90 -5.44
N MET A 8 21.34 5.74 -4.94
CA MET A 8 20.92 5.21 -3.65
C MET A 8 21.67 5.83 -2.47
N GLU A 9 22.88 6.37 -2.68
CA GLU A 9 23.69 6.91 -1.57
C GLU A 9 23.12 8.23 -1.04
N ASP A 10 22.56 9.06 -1.94
CA ASP A 10 21.94 10.35 -1.63
C ASP A 10 20.46 10.26 -1.20
N ILE A 11 19.87 9.06 -1.22
CA ILE A 11 18.49 8.84 -0.75
C ILE A 11 18.51 8.58 0.76
N PRO A 12 17.79 9.38 1.59
CA PRO A 12 17.63 9.15 3.01
C PRO A 12 17.20 7.72 3.31
N GLU A 13 17.78 7.15 4.36
CA GLU A 13 17.57 5.76 4.77
C GLU A 13 16.09 5.34 4.80
N PRO A 14 15.14 6.13 5.35
CA PRO A 14 13.73 5.74 5.33
C PRO A 14 13.14 5.58 3.92
N VAL A 15 13.51 6.45 2.98
CA VAL A 15 13.01 6.37 1.60
C VAL A 15 13.63 5.16 0.89
N ARG A 16 14.91 4.86 1.17
CA ARG A 16 15.60 3.68 0.64
C ARG A 16 14.97 2.39 1.14
N HIS A 17 14.72 2.28 2.45
CA HIS A 17 14.04 1.12 3.03
C HIS A 17 12.63 0.95 2.47
N LEU A 18 11.88 2.04 2.25
CA LEU A 18 10.59 1.95 1.59
C LEU A 18 10.72 1.40 0.16
N ILE A 19 11.69 1.90 -0.63
CA ILE A 19 11.96 1.39 -1.98
C ILE A 19 12.27 -0.11 -1.91
N GLU A 20 13.13 -0.55 -1.00
CA GLU A 20 13.46 -1.97 -0.83
C GLU A 20 12.26 -2.81 -0.45
N ALA A 21 11.42 -2.33 0.46
CA ALA A 21 10.19 -3.00 0.87
C ALA A 21 9.26 -3.22 -0.32
N VAL A 22 8.97 -2.18 -1.11
CA VAL A 22 8.06 -2.29 -2.26
C VAL A 22 8.70 -3.02 -3.46
N SER A 23 10.03 -3.10 -3.51
CA SER A 23 10.78 -3.75 -4.58
C SER A 23 10.90 -5.25 -4.41
N ARG A 24 10.60 -5.80 -3.23
CA ARG A 24 10.58 -7.24 -2.98
C ARG A 24 9.22 -7.78 -3.39
N PRO A 25 9.05 -8.35 -4.60
CA PRO A 25 7.91 -9.22 -4.79
C PRO A 25 8.07 -10.33 -3.75
N GLY A 26 7.08 -10.52 -2.87
CA GLY A 26 7.05 -11.58 -1.86
C GLY A 26 7.02 -13.01 -2.44
N VAL A 27 7.55 -13.20 -3.65
CA VAL A 27 7.62 -14.42 -4.42
C VAL A 27 9.03 -14.53 -4.98
N GLU A 28 9.69 -15.66 -4.78
CA GLU A 28 10.91 -15.98 -5.51
C GLU A 28 10.54 -16.25 -6.97
N ILE A 29 10.71 -15.23 -7.83
CA ILE A 29 10.30 -15.31 -9.24
C ILE A 29 11.45 -15.92 -10.04
N SER A 30 11.53 -17.24 -10.03
CA SER A 30 12.20 -17.97 -11.11
C SER A 30 11.22 -18.89 -11.82
N PRO A 31 11.28 -19.04 -13.15
CA PRO A 31 10.45 -20.01 -13.87
C PRO A 31 10.57 -21.42 -13.29
N THR A 32 11.76 -21.75 -12.76
CA THR A 32 12.05 -23.00 -12.07
C THR A 32 11.38 -23.08 -10.70
N SER A 33 11.37 -21.99 -9.92
CA SER A 33 10.71 -21.90 -8.60
C SER A 33 9.19 -21.95 -8.74
N LEU A 34 8.62 -21.23 -9.70
CA LEU A 34 7.19 -21.26 -10.03
C LEU A 34 6.77 -22.66 -10.51
N ARG A 35 7.56 -23.28 -11.39
CA ARG A 35 7.30 -24.65 -11.86
C ARG A 35 7.46 -25.68 -10.75
N ARG A 36 8.49 -25.59 -9.89
CA ARG A 36 8.71 -26.49 -8.75
C ARG A 36 7.62 -26.37 -7.70
N ALA A 37 7.19 -25.17 -7.35
CA ALA A 37 6.13 -25.01 -6.37
C ALA A 37 4.74 -25.35 -6.95
N HIS A 38 4.53 -25.24 -8.27
CA HIS A 38 3.31 -25.77 -8.93
C HIS A 38 3.32 -27.30 -8.87
N GLN A 39 4.43 -27.92 -9.24
CA GLN A 39 4.62 -29.38 -9.14
C GLN A 39 4.48 -29.90 -7.70
N ALA A 40 4.78 -29.07 -6.70
CA ALA A 40 4.60 -29.37 -5.28
C ALA A 40 3.18 -29.08 -4.75
N GLY A 41 2.23 -28.66 -5.61
CA GLY A 41 0.85 -28.39 -5.23
C GLY A 41 0.67 -27.13 -4.37
N ARG A 42 1.63 -26.19 -4.37
CA ARG A 42 1.48 -24.93 -3.65
C ARG A 42 0.56 -23.99 -4.43
N ASN A 43 -0.43 -23.43 -3.76
CA ASN A 43 -1.31 -22.42 -4.34
C ASN A 43 -0.53 -21.10 -4.53
N PHE A 44 -0.58 -20.56 -5.74
CA PHE A 44 -0.02 -19.25 -6.09
C PHE A 44 -1.07 -18.18 -6.36
N GLY A 45 -2.34 -18.57 -6.35
CA GLY A 45 -3.46 -17.63 -6.36
C GLY A 45 -3.67 -17.00 -4.98
N PRO A 46 -4.52 -15.96 -4.89
CA PRO A 46 -4.98 -15.44 -3.61
C PRO A 46 -5.58 -16.56 -2.74
N GLU A 47 -5.56 -16.40 -1.42
CA GLU A 47 -6.16 -17.38 -0.51
C GLU A 47 -7.57 -17.75 -0.95
N GLY A 48 -7.82 -19.03 -1.20
CA GLY A 48 -9.12 -19.54 -1.68
C GLY A 48 -9.24 -19.73 -3.21
N ALA A 49 -8.34 -19.19 -4.02
CA ALA A 49 -8.27 -19.51 -5.45
C ALA A 49 -7.69 -20.92 -5.63
N ARG A 50 -8.56 -21.94 -5.55
CA ARG A 50 -8.18 -23.31 -5.88
C ARG A 50 -8.09 -23.42 -7.40
N LEU A 51 -6.85 -23.47 -7.88
CA LEU A 51 -6.54 -23.93 -9.22
C LEU A 51 -7.14 -25.33 -9.39
N SER A 52 -7.91 -25.53 -10.45
CA SER A 52 -8.81 -26.69 -10.58
C SER A 52 -8.06 -28.04 -10.58
N GLY A 53 -6.75 -28.03 -10.86
CA GLY A 53 -5.91 -29.22 -10.91
C GLY A 53 -6.19 -30.12 -12.12
N VAL A 54 -7.24 -29.82 -12.89
CA VAL A 54 -7.69 -30.59 -14.06
C VAL A 54 -6.80 -30.30 -15.27
N ASN A 55 -6.32 -29.05 -15.43
CA ASN A 55 -5.39 -28.67 -16.48
C ASN A 55 -4.17 -27.93 -15.93
N ARG A 56 -3.13 -28.70 -15.59
CA ARG A 56 -1.88 -28.19 -14.98
C ARG A 56 -1.20 -27.09 -15.82
N GLY A 57 -1.41 -27.06 -17.13
CA GLY A 57 -0.88 -26.03 -18.02
C GLY A 57 -1.55 -24.67 -17.80
N ASP A 58 -2.88 -24.64 -17.73
CA ASP A 58 -3.66 -23.40 -17.54
C ASP A 58 -3.42 -22.81 -16.14
N ASP A 59 -3.34 -23.68 -15.13
CA ASP A 59 -3.07 -23.28 -13.75
C ASP A 59 -1.71 -22.55 -13.59
N PHE A 60 -0.70 -22.97 -14.36
CA PHE A 60 0.59 -22.28 -14.42
C PHE A 60 0.49 -20.92 -15.11
N LEU A 61 -0.29 -20.82 -16.20
CA LEU A 61 -0.48 -19.56 -16.92
C LEU A 61 -1.20 -18.52 -16.06
N PHE A 62 -2.22 -18.92 -15.29
CA PHE A 62 -2.88 -18.03 -14.34
C PHE A 62 -1.96 -17.57 -13.22
N ALA A 63 -1.16 -18.47 -12.65
CA ALA A 63 -0.16 -18.11 -11.64
C ALA A 63 0.90 -17.15 -12.21
N ALA A 64 1.40 -17.40 -13.41
CA ALA A 64 2.37 -16.54 -14.09
C ALA A 64 1.79 -15.15 -14.39
N ALA A 65 0.53 -15.08 -14.82
CA ALA A 65 -0.17 -13.81 -15.02
C ALA A 65 -0.31 -13.02 -13.70
N GLY A 66 -0.71 -13.68 -12.61
CA GLY A 66 -0.81 -13.05 -11.28
C GLY A 66 0.53 -12.54 -10.75
N VAL A 67 1.62 -13.26 -11.00
CA VAL A 67 2.99 -12.80 -10.67
C VAL A 67 3.40 -11.61 -11.53
N SER A 68 3.11 -11.65 -12.84
CA SER A 68 3.37 -10.54 -13.76
C SER A 68 2.68 -9.24 -13.33
N THR A 69 1.40 -9.32 -12.92
CA THR A 69 0.65 -8.17 -12.40
C THR A 69 1.30 -7.58 -11.16
N ARG A 70 1.68 -8.42 -10.17
CA ARG A 70 2.35 -7.95 -8.95
C ARG A 70 3.70 -7.30 -9.21
N LEU A 71 4.46 -7.84 -10.16
CA LEU A 71 5.72 -7.22 -10.60
C LEU A 71 5.50 -5.85 -11.23
N ALA A 72 4.48 -5.72 -12.08
CA ALA A 72 4.13 -4.45 -12.70
C ALA A 72 3.67 -3.41 -11.67
N GLU A 73 2.91 -3.83 -10.66
CA GLU A 73 2.49 -2.99 -9.52
C GLU A 73 3.69 -2.53 -8.70
N ALA A 74 4.58 -3.44 -8.29
CA ALA A 74 5.80 -3.13 -7.54
C ALA A 74 6.70 -2.12 -8.29
N ALA A 75 6.96 -2.37 -9.57
CA ALA A 75 7.72 -1.44 -10.41
C ALA A 75 7.01 -0.07 -10.56
N GLY A 76 5.67 -0.09 -10.63
CA GLY A 76 4.84 1.10 -10.59
C GLY A 76 5.05 1.93 -9.32
N ASN A 77 5.00 1.28 -8.16
CA ASN A 77 5.19 1.89 -6.84
C ASN A 77 6.59 2.48 -6.68
N VAL A 78 7.64 1.71 -7.02
CA VAL A 78 9.04 2.19 -6.97
C VAL A 78 9.21 3.47 -7.78
N ARG A 79 8.73 3.48 -9.03
CA ARG A 79 8.80 4.67 -9.89
C ARG A 79 8.05 5.86 -9.27
N ALA A 80 6.87 5.61 -8.70
CA ALA A 80 6.07 6.67 -8.08
C ALA A 80 6.77 7.27 -6.85
N ILE A 81 7.40 6.42 -6.02
CA ILE A 81 8.21 6.83 -4.85
C ILE A 81 9.40 7.68 -5.28
N ILE A 82 10.17 7.25 -6.28
CA ILE A 82 11.34 8.01 -6.76
C ILE A 82 10.91 9.38 -7.31
N ASN A 83 9.83 9.43 -8.09
CA ASN A 83 9.28 10.69 -8.60
C ASN A 83 8.82 11.61 -7.48
N ALA A 84 8.11 11.07 -6.49
CA ALA A 84 7.63 11.81 -5.34
C ALA A 84 8.79 12.35 -4.49
N TYR A 85 9.79 11.52 -4.22
CA TYR A 85 10.99 11.92 -3.51
C TYR A 85 11.69 13.10 -4.18
N GLY A 86 11.92 13.02 -5.51
CA GLY A 86 12.50 14.13 -6.27
C GLY A 86 11.70 15.43 -6.15
N GLN A 87 10.38 15.35 -6.02
CA GLN A 87 9.48 16.51 -5.86
C GLN A 87 9.46 17.06 -4.41
N VAL A 88 9.79 16.22 -3.42
CA VAL A 88 9.93 16.64 -2.03
C VAL A 88 11.24 17.40 -1.80
N VAL A 89 12.36 16.89 -2.34
CA VAL A 89 13.69 17.43 -2.01
C VAL A 89 14.18 18.53 -2.93
N ALA A 90 13.72 18.60 -4.18
CA ALA A 90 14.20 19.61 -5.11
C ALA A 90 13.48 20.96 -4.93
N ASN A 91 14.28 22.04 -4.90
CA ASN A 91 13.81 23.41 -4.91
C ASN A 91 14.60 24.24 -5.96
N PRO A 92 13.97 24.70 -7.05
CA PRO A 92 12.54 24.61 -7.36
C PRO A 92 12.10 23.18 -7.67
N ARG A 93 10.79 22.91 -7.52
CA ARG A 93 10.21 21.61 -7.89
C ARG A 93 10.47 21.30 -9.37
N PRO A 94 10.83 20.05 -9.73
CA PRO A 94 11.08 19.69 -11.12
C PRO A 94 9.83 19.89 -11.98
N ASP A 95 10.00 20.46 -13.17
CA ASP A 95 8.93 20.57 -14.14
C ASP A 95 8.45 19.18 -14.57
N LEU A 96 7.15 18.93 -14.40
CA LEU A 96 6.53 17.64 -14.75
C LEU A 96 6.61 17.33 -16.25
N THR A 97 6.64 18.36 -17.11
CA THR A 97 6.76 18.14 -18.56
C THR A 97 8.15 17.63 -18.91
N GLN A 98 9.19 18.23 -18.33
CA GLN A 98 10.56 17.78 -18.49
C GLN A 98 10.76 16.38 -17.89
N LEU A 99 10.22 16.11 -16.69
CA LEU A 99 10.29 14.79 -16.06
C LEU A 99 9.63 13.71 -16.93
N ALA A 100 8.46 14.02 -17.51
CA ALA A 100 7.76 13.10 -18.42
C ALA A 100 8.60 12.77 -19.67
N ARG A 101 9.30 13.77 -20.24
CA ARG A 101 10.22 13.55 -21.38
C ARG A 101 11.38 12.62 -21.03
N TRP A 102 11.98 12.77 -19.86
CA TRP A 102 13.06 11.88 -19.39
C TRP A 102 12.59 10.44 -19.14
N GLN A 103 11.31 10.24 -18.87
CA GLN A 103 10.71 8.93 -18.64
C GLN A 103 10.05 8.34 -19.89
N ASP A 104 10.18 9.00 -21.05
CA ASP A 104 9.53 8.62 -22.31
C ASP A 104 8.01 8.39 -22.15
N VAL A 105 7.35 9.30 -21.43
CA VAL A 105 5.89 9.28 -21.21
C VAL A 105 5.26 10.62 -21.52
N SER A 106 3.96 10.62 -21.80
CA SER A 106 3.21 11.87 -21.88
C SER A 106 3.04 12.49 -20.48
N PRO A 107 2.95 13.83 -20.36
CA PRO A 107 2.64 14.47 -19.08
C PRO A 107 1.33 13.99 -18.45
N GLY A 108 0.34 13.64 -19.27
CA GLY A 108 -0.90 13.00 -18.82
C GLY A 108 -0.65 11.61 -18.24
N GLY A 109 0.14 10.78 -18.93
CA GLY A 109 0.55 9.46 -18.46
C GLY A 109 1.32 9.51 -17.14
N LEU A 110 2.18 10.52 -16.96
CA LEU A 110 2.89 10.74 -15.71
C LEU A 110 1.92 11.07 -14.55
N ARG A 111 0.95 11.97 -14.77
CA ARG A 111 -0.07 12.33 -13.76
C ARG A 111 -1.01 11.19 -13.37
N HIS A 112 -1.15 10.17 -14.22
CA HIS A 112 -1.91 8.97 -13.87
C HIS A 112 -1.13 7.99 -12.99
N ARG A 113 0.21 8.06 -13.01
CA ARG A 113 1.11 7.12 -12.34
C ARG A 113 1.70 7.69 -11.05
N TYR A 114 1.58 8.99 -10.87
CA TYR A 114 2.14 9.76 -9.76
C TYR A 114 1.23 10.96 -9.50
N THR A 115 0.87 11.15 -8.24
CA THR A 115 -0.10 12.15 -7.76
C THR A 115 0.45 12.85 -6.51
N GLU A 116 -0.15 13.97 -6.08
CA GLU A 116 0.25 14.63 -4.82
C GLU A 116 0.10 13.71 -3.60
N ALA A 117 -0.79 12.71 -3.66
CA ALA A 117 -0.88 11.69 -2.61
C ALA A 117 0.46 10.95 -2.42
N HIS A 118 1.19 10.65 -3.50
CA HIS A 118 2.52 10.04 -3.41
C HIS A 118 3.54 10.99 -2.79
N VAL A 119 3.48 12.29 -3.09
CA VAL A 119 4.35 13.31 -2.46
C VAL A 119 4.11 13.36 -0.96
N ILE A 120 2.84 13.38 -0.55
CA ILE A 120 2.46 13.41 0.85
C ILE A 120 2.92 12.12 1.56
N ALA A 121 2.75 10.96 0.93
CA ALA A 121 3.30 9.71 1.46
C ALA A 121 4.80 9.81 1.74
N ILE A 122 5.60 10.33 0.80
CA ILE A 122 7.05 10.50 1.02
C ILE A 122 7.36 11.52 2.11
N ARG A 123 6.57 12.61 2.24
CA ARG A 123 6.72 13.53 3.38
C ARG A 123 6.47 12.83 4.71
N HIS A 124 5.47 11.96 4.82
CA HIS A 124 5.24 11.18 6.03
C HIS A 124 6.34 10.15 6.30
N VAL A 125 6.89 9.51 5.26
CA VAL A 125 8.04 8.59 5.41
C VAL A 125 9.25 9.30 6.00
N MET A 126 9.43 10.58 5.67
CA MET A 126 10.53 11.42 6.15
C MET A 126 10.19 12.21 7.43
N SER A 127 8.98 12.05 7.99
CA SER A 127 8.49 12.79 9.16
C SER A 127 8.82 12.05 10.47
N ASP A 128 9.03 12.82 11.54
CA ASP A 128 9.13 12.27 12.91
C ASP A 128 7.78 11.79 13.46
N ASP A 129 6.67 12.29 12.90
CA ASP A 129 5.30 11.88 13.20
C ASP A 129 4.63 11.36 11.91
N PRO A 130 4.93 10.11 11.50
CA PRO A 130 4.36 9.53 10.30
C PRO A 130 2.89 9.16 10.51
N LEU A 131 2.13 9.17 9.41
CA LEU A 131 0.80 8.60 9.36
C LEU A 131 0.82 7.45 8.37
N VAL A 132 0.89 6.22 8.87
CA VAL A 132 1.01 4.98 8.09
C VAL A 132 -0.08 4.89 7.02
N ASP A 133 -1.32 5.24 7.32
CA ASP A 133 -2.40 5.21 6.33
C ASP A 133 -2.17 6.21 5.18
N ALA A 134 -1.55 7.36 5.44
CA ALA A 134 -1.18 8.32 4.39
C ALA A 134 -0.01 7.82 3.52
N ILE A 135 0.87 6.97 4.07
CA ILE A 135 1.95 6.31 3.32
C ILE A 135 1.38 5.20 2.43
N LEU A 136 0.49 4.39 3.01
CA LEU A 136 -0.10 3.24 2.35
C LEU A 136 -1.09 3.67 1.25
N ASP A 137 -1.97 4.65 1.50
CA ASP A 137 -3.06 5.09 0.59
C ASP A 137 -2.69 5.12 -0.91
N PRO A 138 -1.61 5.80 -1.33
CA PRO A 138 -1.22 5.85 -2.74
C PRO A 138 -0.43 4.63 -3.26
N LEU A 139 -0.02 3.70 -2.39
CA LEU A 139 0.83 2.55 -2.74
C LEU A 139 0.03 1.24 -2.70
N PRO A 140 -0.70 0.88 -3.79
CA PRO A 140 -1.47 -0.35 -3.84
C PRO A 140 -0.56 -1.57 -3.69
N GLY A 141 -1.04 -2.57 -2.94
CA GLY A 141 -0.29 -3.82 -2.69
C GLY A 141 0.85 -3.69 -1.68
N VAL A 142 0.98 -2.53 -1.01
CA VAL A 142 1.85 -2.35 0.16
C VAL A 142 1.00 -2.41 1.43
N PHE A 143 1.51 -3.15 2.43
CA PHE A 143 0.86 -3.43 3.69
C PHE A 143 1.72 -3.00 4.89
N ASP A 144 1.14 -3.08 6.09
CA ASP A 144 1.81 -2.74 7.36
C ASP A 144 3.13 -3.53 7.52
N GLU A 145 3.17 -4.79 7.11
CA GLU A 145 4.35 -5.66 7.20
C GLU A 145 5.51 -5.18 6.34
N ASP A 146 5.22 -4.61 5.17
CA ASP A 146 6.22 -4.08 4.25
C ASP A 146 6.87 -2.81 4.81
N LEU A 147 6.17 -2.07 5.66
CA LEU A 147 6.67 -0.84 6.26
C LEU A 147 7.58 -1.06 7.48
N ARG A 148 7.73 -2.30 7.96
CA ARG A 148 8.58 -2.60 9.11
C ARG A 148 10.05 -2.33 8.82
N GLY A 149 10.72 -1.64 9.74
CA GLY A 149 12.12 -1.25 9.61
C GLY A 149 12.37 -0.08 8.66
N VAL A 150 11.31 0.52 8.08
CA VAL A 150 11.45 1.74 7.27
C VAL A 150 11.94 2.89 8.13
N SER A 151 11.34 3.11 9.29
CA SER A 151 11.86 4.03 10.30
C SER A 151 11.37 3.68 11.70
N PRO A 152 12.08 4.06 12.77
CA PRO A 152 11.61 3.83 14.14
C PRO A 152 10.26 4.48 14.45
N ALA A 153 9.93 5.60 13.78
CA ALA A 153 8.66 6.28 13.98
C ALA A 153 7.49 5.51 13.34
N ILE A 154 7.72 4.94 12.15
CA ILE A 154 6.76 4.07 11.48
C ILE A 154 6.56 2.80 12.30
N ASP A 155 7.64 2.17 12.78
CA ASP A 155 7.57 0.94 13.57
C ASP A 155 6.72 1.12 14.84
N ARG A 156 6.90 2.23 15.58
CA ARG A 156 6.05 2.54 16.75
C ARG A 156 4.58 2.64 16.40
N GLN A 157 4.24 3.28 15.27
CA GLN A 157 2.85 3.36 14.83
C GLN A 157 2.30 1.98 14.45
N LEU A 158 3.10 1.15 13.75
CA LEU A 158 2.74 -0.22 13.39
C LEU A 158 2.51 -1.12 14.62
N GLU A 159 3.27 -0.93 15.70
CA GLU A 159 3.08 -1.64 16.97
C GLU A 159 1.74 -1.30 17.60
N VAL A 160 1.43 -0.02 17.75
CA VAL A 160 0.14 0.45 18.31
C VAL A 160 -1.03 -0.03 17.42
N ARG A 161 -0.86 0.03 16.10
CA ARG A 161 -1.82 -0.52 15.13
C ARG A 161 -2.06 -2.02 15.33
N ALA A 162 -0.99 -2.80 15.50
CA ALA A 162 -1.08 -4.22 15.75
C ALA A 162 -1.81 -4.52 17.07
N GLU A 163 -1.52 -3.78 18.14
CA GLU A 163 -2.21 -3.89 19.42
C GLU A 163 -3.71 -3.62 19.26
N MET A 164 -4.09 -2.51 18.62
CA MET A 164 -5.49 -2.18 18.35
C MET A 164 -6.22 -3.32 17.63
N ARG A 165 -5.58 -3.95 16.64
CA ARG A 165 -6.15 -5.10 15.90
C ARG A 165 -6.35 -6.31 16.79
N VAL A 166 -5.39 -6.64 17.64
CA VAL A 166 -5.50 -7.77 18.58
C VAL A 166 -6.67 -7.53 19.54
N ARG A 167 -6.74 -6.35 20.17
CA ARG A 167 -7.81 -6.00 21.12
C ARG A 167 -9.20 -6.04 20.47
N CYS A 168 -9.33 -5.44 19.30
CA CYS A 168 -10.57 -5.49 18.54
C CYS A 168 -10.92 -6.92 18.12
N GLY A 169 -9.95 -7.72 17.69
CA GLY A 169 -10.14 -9.12 17.31
C GLY A 169 -10.65 -9.98 18.46
N GLU A 170 -10.00 -9.89 19.62
CA GLU A 170 -10.42 -10.59 20.84
C GLU A 170 -11.86 -10.22 21.25
N GLU A 171 -12.17 -8.92 21.18
CA GLU A 171 -13.50 -8.45 21.56
C GLU A 171 -14.59 -8.85 20.56
N MET A 172 -14.24 -8.85 19.27
CA MET A 172 -15.10 -9.35 18.21
C MET A 172 -15.36 -10.85 18.36
N GLU A 173 -14.35 -11.64 18.73
CA GLU A 173 -14.50 -13.07 18.95
C GLU A 173 -15.42 -13.36 20.15
N LYS A 174 -15.36 -12.55 21.21
CA LYS A 174 -16.32 -12.66 22.33
C LYS A 174 -17.76 -12.39 21.91
N LEU A 175 -17.97 -11.40 21.05
CA LEU A 175 -19.32 -10.98 20.62
C LEU A 175 -19.94 -11.91 19.59
N PHE A 176 -19.14 -12.37 18.61
CA PHE A 176 -19.63 -13.05 17.42
C PHE A 176 -19.16 -14.51 17.31
N GLY A 177 -18.33 -14.99 18.24
CA GLY A 177 -17.73 -16.31 18.19
C GLY A 177 -16.54 -16.40 17.23
N LYS A 178 -16.19 -17.62 16.82
CA LYS A 178 -15.00 -17.88 15.99
C LYS A 178 -15.15 -17.27 14.60
N ASN A 179 -14.07 -16.66 14.11
CA ASN A 179 -13.96 -16.00 12.80
C ASN A 179 -14.85 -14.75 12.62
N PRO A 180 -14.79 -13.78 13.55
CA PRO A 180 -15.64 -12.61 13.49
C PRO A 180 -15.30 -11.69 12.30
N GLN A 181 -14.08 -11.77 11.78
CA GLN A 181 -13.66 -11.05 10.57
C GLN A 181 -14.50 -11.47 9.37
N ALA A 182 -14.72 -12.77 9.17
CA ALA A 182 -15.60 -13.26 8.11
C ALA A 182 -17.03 -12.74 8.27
N VAL A 183 -17.54 -12.65 9.51
CA VAL A 183 -18.88 -12.13 9.80
C VAL A 183 -18.99 -10.64 9.46
N VAL A 184 -18.00 -9.83 9.87
CA VAL A 184 -18.00 -8.38 9.60
C VAL A 184 -17.83 -8.09 8.11
N LEU A 185 -16.96 -8.83 7.42
CA LEU A 185 -16.71 -8.63 5.99
C LEU A 185 -17.87 -9.12 5.12
N ASP A 186 -18.50 -10.24 5.48
CA ASP A 186 -19.72 -10.72 4.84
C ASP A 186 -20.86 -9.69 5.01
N ALA A 187 -21.03 -9.14 6.22
CA ALA A 187 -22.00 -8.09 6.49
C ALA A 187 -21.69 -6.78 5.72
N ALA A 188 -20.43 -6.49 5.45
CA ALA A 188 -19.99 -5.35 4.65
C ALA A 188 -20.04 -5.61 3.13
N GLY A 189 -20.42 -6.82 2.70
CA GLY A 189 -20.44 -7.21 1.28
C GLY A 189 -19.05 -7.33 0.65
N VAL A 190 -18.03 -7.55 1.47
CA VAL A 190 -16.62 -7.63 1.06
C VAL A 190 -16.28 -9.07 0.74
N SER A 191 -15.81 -9.32 -0.48
CA SER A 191 -15.44 -10.66 -0.89
C SER A 191 -14.14 -11.12 -0.19
N SER A 192 -13.98 -12.44 0.02
CA SER A 192 -12.73 -13.00 0.54
C SER A 192 -11.52 -12.73 -0.36
N PHE A 193 -11.74 -12.39 -1.64
CA PHE A 193 -10.70 -11.97 -2.57
C PHE A 193 -10.11 -10.59 -2.24
N ASP A 194 -10.89 -9.74 -1.58
CA ASP A 194 -10.48 -8.39 -1.17
C ASP A 194 -9.82 -8.36 0.22
N LEU A 195 -9.80 -9.47 0.95
CA LEU A 195 -9.15 -9.60 2.26
C LEU A 195 -7.67 -9.20 2.24
N GLY A 196 -6.96 -9.62 1.20
CA GLY A 196 -5.56 -9.25 0.98
C GLY A 196 -5.37 -7.81 0.50
N ARG A 197 -6.43 -7.01 0.37
CA ARG A 197 -6.39 -5.58 0.03
C ARG A 197 -6.90 -4.69 1.16
N TYR A 198 -7.51 -5.27 2.19
CA TYR A 198 -8.09 -4.55 3.31
C TYR A 198 -7.01 -4.07 4.27
N ARG A 199 -6.92 -2.75 4.44
CA ARG A 199 -6.12 -2.10 5.47
C ARG A 199 -7.01 -1.99 6.69
N LEU A 200 -7.04 -3.08 7.45
CA LEU A 200 -7.95 -3.32 8.58
C LEU A 200 -8.22 -2.12 9.50
N ILE A 201 -7.28 -1.19 9.67
CA ILE A 201 -7.44 -0.03 10.56
C ILE A 201 -8.20 1.13 9.90
N ALA A 202 -7.94 1.40 8.63
CA ALA A 202 -8.73 2.36 7.87
C ALA A 202 -10.14 1.81 7.54
N ASP A 203 -10.22 0.50 7.28
CA ASP A 203 -11.41 -0.09 6.68
C ASP A 203 -12.43 -0.65 7.70
N LEU A 204 -12.03 -0.89 8.95
CA LEU A 204 -12.98 -1.20 10.03
C LEU A 204 -13.57 0.07 10.67
N GLY A 205 -13.06 1.25 10.34
CA GLY A 205 -13.65 2.57 10.64
C GLY A 205 -14.38 2.66 11.98
N ASP A 206 -15.71 2.80 11.90
CA ASP A 206 -16.59 2.94 13.06
C ASP A 206 -16.58 1.72 13.99
N VAL A 207 -16.38 0.51 13.46
CA VAL A 207 -16.27 -0.72 14.24
C VAL A 207 -15.06 -0.66 15.16
N MET A 208 -13.88 -0.30 14.62
CA MET A 208 -12.69 -0.12 15.45
C MET A 208 -12.87 0.99 16.48
N ARG A 209 -13.42 2.13 16.07
CA ARG A 209 -13.67 3.25 17.00
C ARG A 209 -14.57 2.83 18.17
N VAL A 210 -15.72 2.23 17.87
CA VAL A 210 -16.71 1.84 18.89
C VAL A 210 -16.17 0.72 19.78
N THR A 211 -15.50 -0.27 19.20
CA THR A 211 -14.92 -1.38 19.97
C THR A 211 -13.83 -0.88 20.91
N LEU A 212 -12.86 -0.10 20.41
CA LEU A 212 -11.80 0.47 21.24
C LEU A 212 -12.36 1.41 22.31
N ALA A 213 -13.31 2.28 21.99
CA ALA A 213 -13.90 3.20 22.97
C ALA A 213 -14.52 2.47 24.17
N ARG A 214 -14.98 1.22 23.96
CA ARG A 214 -15.52 0.38 25.01
C ARG A 214 -14.45 -0.36 25.83
N ILE A 215 -13.40 -0.87 25.19
CA ILE A 215 -12.44 -1.79 25.83
C ILE A 215 -11.10 -1.15 26.21
N GLU A 216 -10.64 -0.17 25.44
CA GLU A 216 -9.33 0.49 25.58
C GLU A 216 -9.45 1.98 25.17
N PRO A 217 -9.99 2.86 26.04
CA PRO A 217 -10.29 4.25 25.69
C PRO A 217 -9.08 5.06 25.21
N VAL A 218 -7.89 4.80 25.77
CA VAL A 218 -6.65 5.47 25.38
C VAL A 218 -6.29 5.16 23.92
N LEU A 219 -6.42 3.89 23.50
CA LEU A 219 -6.22 3.50 22.10
C LEU A 219 -7.32 4.09 21.21
N ALA A 220 -8.56 4.20 21.71
CA ALA A 220 -9.64 4.82 20.95
C ALA A 220 -9.36 6.29 20.63
N GLU A 221 -8.86 7.07 21.60
CA GLU A 221 -8.46 8.47 21.39
C GLU A 221 -7.34 8.59 20.35
N GLN A 222 -6.33 7.74 20.46
CA GLN A 222 -5.23 7.68 19.49
C GLN A 222 -5.73 7.35 18.07
N TYR A 223 -6.64 6.39 17.94
CA TYR A 223 -7.25 6.01 16.67
C TYR A 223 -8.06 7.16 16.05
N VAL A 224 -8.91 7.81 16.85
CA VAL A 224 -9.72 8.97 16.39
C VAL A 224 -8.82 10.08 15.87
N ARG A 225 -7.75 10.40 16.60
CA ARG A 225 -6.76 11.40 16.16
C ARG A 225 -6.17 11.04 14.80
N TRP A 226 -5.74 9.79 14.59
CA TRP A 226 -5.19 9.36 13.29
C TRP A 226 -6.21 9.46 12.17
N VAL A 227 -7.48 9.14 12.42
CA VAL A 227 -8.55 9.27 11.42
C VAL A 227 -8.76 10.74 11.06
N GLU A 228 -8.78 11.64 12.05
CA GLU A 228 -8.91 13.08 11.82
C GLU A 228 -7.73 13.64 11.03
N ASP A 229 -6.50 13.27 11.40
CA ASP A 229 -5.28 13.65 10.69
C ASP A 229 -5.31 13.14 9.23
N LEU A 230 -5.77 11.90 9.01
CA LEU A 230 -5.92 11.34 7.67
C LEU A 230 -6.94 12.09 6.82
N LEU A 231 -8.06 12.52 7.42
CA LEU A 231 -9.07 13.34 6.74
C LEU A 231 -8.51 14.70 6.33
N VAL A 232 -7.65 15.31 7.16
CA VAL A 232 -6.95 16.55 6.81
C VAL A 232 -6.01 16.30 5.62
N VAL A 233 -5.23 15.23 5.65
CA VAL A 233 -4.33 14.83 4.55
C VAL A 233 -5.11 14.63 3.25
N ARG A 234 -6.23 13.88 3.28
CA ARG A 234 -7.07 13.64 2.10
C ARG A 234 -7.68 14.93 1.54
N LYS A 235 -8.06 15.88 2.40
CA LYS A 235 -8.52 17.21 1.95
C LYS A 235 -7.40 17.98 1.25
N GLN A 236 -6.16 17.92 1.75
CA GLN A 236 -5.01 18.55 1.10
C GLN A 236 -4.74 17.94 -0.27
N GLN A 237 -4.83 16.61 -0.39
CA GLN A 237 -4.71 15.91 -1.67
C GLN A 237 -5.75 16.41 -2.69
N GLN A 238 -7.03 16.48 -2.29
CA GLN A 238 -8.12 16.94 -3.16
C GLN A 238 -7.98 18.41 -3.60
N GLN A 239 -7.46 19.27 -2.73
CA GLN A 239 -7.26 20.70 -3.07
C GLN A 239 -6.13 20.92 -4.07
N GLN A 240 -5.13 20.04 -4.07
CA GLN A 240 -3.98 20.13 -4.98
C GLN A 240 -4.20 19.41 -6.31
N GLU A 241 -5.22 18.55 -6.41
CA GLU A 241 -5.64 18.05 -7.72
C GLU A 241 -6.28 19.20 -8.53
N PRO A 242 -5.74 19.52 -9.72
CA PRO A 242 -6.35 20.53 -10.55
C PRO A 242 -7.78 20.07 -10.85
N ARG A 243 -8.78 20.85 -10.42
CA ARG A 243 -10.20 20.63 -10.75
C ARG A 243 -10.24 20.23 -12.21
N ARG A 244 -10.54 18.96 -12.50
CA ARG A 244 -10.73 18.49 -13.88
C ARG A 244 -11.85 19.36 -14.41
N ARG A 245 -11.50 20.42 -15.14
CA ARG A 245 -12.50 21.32 -15.72
C ARG A 245 -13.40 20.40 -16.53
N ASP A 246 -14.67 20.39 -16.17
CA ASP A 246 -15.74 19.88 -16.99
C ASP A 246 -15.68 20.60 -18.34
N ARG A 247 -14.81 20.13 -19.25
CA ARG A 247 -14.94 20.38 -20.67
C ARG A 247 -16.05 19.44 -21.16
N LYS A 248 -17.27 19.75 -20.74
CA LYS A 248 -18.45 19.41 -21.53
C LYS A 248 -18.57 20.49 -22.59
N ASN A 249 -18.29 20.08 -23.82
CA ASN A 249 -18.77 20.60 -25.10
C ASN A 249 -19.21 22.06 -25.15
N SER A 250 -18.43 22.87 -25.87
CA SER A 250 -18.95 23.93 -26.73
C SER A 250 -18.34 23.74 -28.11
#